data_AF-A0A537N7A9-F1
#
_entry.id   AF-A0A537N7A9-F1
#
_cell.length_a   1.000
_cell.length_b   1.000
_cell.length_c   1.000
_cell.angle_alpha   90.00
_cell.angle_beta   90.00
_cell.angle_gamma   90.00
#
_symmetry.space_group_name_H-M   'P 1'
#
loop_
_entity.id
_entity.type
_entity.pdbx_description
1 polymer ?
#
loop_
_entity_poly.entity_id
_entity_poly.type
_entity_poly.pdbx_seq_one_letter_code
_entity_poly.pdbx_strand_id
1 'polypeptide(L)'
;MLRAFELAVGQLGDPRLRAVIWQSLALSLVLQVAIGALAWWALQRYAHVDIGWLNTLIHWLGGAAVVVLALMLFPASFGIVVSIFMERIADIVEQAHYPELGPVRGIPTWTGIWTGLVFLVAVIVLNLVMLPFYLVALFVAGLGAALFYAINGWLTARMYYEQVALRRMSPAEVKAWRKGNVWPLWLTGIVTVFLGTIPVLNLIVPVLGTAAMVHVAQTLRP
;
A
#
# COMPACT_ATOMS: atom_id res chain seq x y z
N MET A 1 -5.57 -0.78 19.81
CA MET A 1 -5.34 -1.54 18.56
C MET A 1 -6.66 -1.87 17.85
N LEU A 2 -7.48 -2.79 18.36
CA LEU A 2 -8.79 -3.11 17.76
C LEU A 2 -9.69 -1.88 17.61
N ARG A 3 -9.79 -1.04 18.65
CA ARG A 3 -10.51 0.23 18.62
C ARG A 3 -10.00 1.21 17.54
N ALA A 4 -8.71 1.15 17.16
CA ALA A 4 -8.17 2.01 16.10
C ALA A 4 -8.66 1.57 14.71
N PHE A 5 -8.80 0.26 14.49
CA PHE A 5 -9.39 -0.28 13.27
C PHE A 5 -10.91 -0.06 13.23
N GLU A 6 -11.61 -0.18 14.35
CA GLU A 6 -13.04 0.15 14.44
C GLU A 6 -13.30 1.63 14.09
N LEU A 7 -12.47 2.55 14.63
CA LEU A 7 -12.53 3.97 14.30
C LEU A 7 -12.20 4.21 12.81
N ALA A 8 -11.16 3.57 12.28
CA ALA A 8 -10.79 3.67 10.87
C ALA A 8 -11.89 3.15 9.93
N VAL A 9 -12.57 2.06 10.28
CA VAL A 9 -13.71 1.53 9.52
C VAL A 9 -14.90 2.48 9.61
N GLY A 10 -15.20 3.03 10.79
CA GLY A 10 -16.24 4.06 10.95
C GLY A 10 -15.98 5.32 10.12
N GLN A 11 -14.70 5.69 9.95
CA GLN A 11 -14.28 6.85 9.15
C GLN A 11 -14.44 6.66 7.64
N LEU A 12 -14.61 5.43 7.14
CA LEU A 12 -14.95 5.22 5.72
C LEU A 12 -16.27 5.91 5.34
N GLY A 13 -17.12 6.25 6.32
CA GLY A 13 -18.31 7.07 6.13
C GLY A 13 -18.04 8.57 5.89
N ASP A 14 -16.87 9.09 6.25
CA ASP A 14 -16.53 10.52 6.13
C ASP A 14 -16.51 10.92 4.63
N PRO A 15 -17.29 11.94 4.22
CA PRO A 15 -17.34 12.40 2.84
C PRO A 15 -15.97 12.85 2.30
N ARG A 16 -15.07 13.36 3.15
CA ARG A 16 -13.70 13.77 2.76
C ARG A 16 -12.84 12.56 2.41
N LEU A 17 -12.92 11.49 3.21
CA LEU A 17 -12.19 10.27 2.97
C LEU A 17 -12.73 9.53 1.73
N ARG A 18 -14.06 9.51 1.58
CA ARG A 18 -14.72 8.99 0.38
C ARG A 18 -14.34 9.77 -0.87
N ALA A 19 -14.19 11.09 -0.78
CA ALA A 19 -13.71 11.89 -1.91
C ALA A 19 -12.30 11.47 -2.35
N VAL A 20 -11.39 11.18 -1.42
CA VAL A 20 -10.06 10.65 -1.74
C VAL A 20 -10.13 9.28 -2.40
N ILE A 21 -10.99 8.39 -1.89
CA ILE A 21 -11.20 7.06 -2.49
C ILE A 21 -11.73 7.20 -3.92
N TRP A 22 -12.74 8.04 -4.15
CA TRP A 22 -13.30 8.28 -5.49
C TRP A 22 -12.32 8.95 -6.44
N GLN A 23 -11.53 9.90 -5.96
CA GLN A 23 -10.47 10.53 -6.74
C GLN A 23 -9.39 9.52 -7.13
N SER A 24 -8.98 8.68 -6.18
CA SER A 24 -8.02 7.61 -6.44
C SER A 24 -8.57 6.59 -7.43
N LEU A 25 -9.86 6.27 -7.34
CA LEU A 25 -10.54 5.36 -8.25
C LEU A 25 -10.59 5.94 -9.66
N ALA A 26 -11.04 7.18 -9.81
CA ALA A 26 -11.10 7.86 -11.09
C ALA A 26 -9.71 7.95 -11.73
N LEU A 27 -8.69 8.36 -10.98
CA LEU A 27 -7.33 8.48 -11.48
C LEU A 27 -6.72 7.11 -11.86
N SER A 28 -6.99 6.07 -11.07
CA SER A 28 -6.54 4.71 -11.38
C SER A 28 -7.23 4.15 -12.62
N LEU A 29 -8.52 4.42 -12.81
CA LEU A 29 -9.24 4.05 -14.03
C LEU A 29 -8.68 4.78 -15.26
N VAL A 30 -8.41 6.08 -15.15
CA VAL A 30 -7.78 6.86 -16.23
C VAL A 30 -6.41 6.28 -16.58
N LEU A 31 -5.58 5.99 -15.56
CA LEU A 31 -4.27 5.37 -15.76
C LEU A 31 -4.40 3.98 -16.43
N GLN A 32 -5.37 3.18 -15.99
CA GLN A 32 -5.60 1.84 -16.53
C GLN A 32 -6.07 1.87 -17.98
N VAL A 33 -6.98 2.78 -18.32
CA VAL A 33 -7.44 3.00 -19.69
C VAL A 33 -6.29 3.51 -20.57
N ALA A 34 -5.47 4.43 -20.08
CA ALA A 34 -4.31 4.93 -20.82
C ALA A 34 -3.30 3.82 -21.12
N ILE A 35 -2.96 2.99 -20.12
CA ILE A 35 -2.07 1.83 -20.30
C ILE A 35 -2.69 0.81 -21.25
N GLY A 36 -3.98 0.50 -21.10
CA GLY A 36 -4.70 -0.44 -21.96
C GLY A 36 -4.77 0.05 -23.41
N ALA A 37 -5.06 1.32 -23.64
CA ALA A 37 -5.09 1.94 -24.96
C ALA A 37 -3.71 1.95 -25.61
N LEU A 38 -2.66 2.26 -24.85
CA LEU A 38 -1.27 2.21 -25.34
C LEU A 38 -0.86 0.78 -25.69
N ALA A 39 -1.20 -0.21 -24.85
CA ALA A 39 -0.91 -1.62 -25.10
C ALA A 39 -1.68 -2.14 -26.33
N TRP A 40 -2.96 -1.76 -26.47
CA TRP A 40 -3.76 -2.06 -27.64
C TRP A 40 -3.16 -1.44 -28.91
N TRP A 41 -2.80 -0.16 -28.86
CA TRP A 41 -2.15 0.53 -29.98
C TRP A 41 -0.83 -0.14 -30.37
N ALA A 42 0.00 -0.51 -29.40
CA ALA A 42 1.26 -1.22 -29.63
C ALA A 42 1.04 -2.60 -30.24
N LEU A 43 0.04 -3.36 -29.75
CA LEU A 43 -0.35 -4.65 -30.33
C LEU A 43 -0.73 -4.47 -31.80
N GLN A 44 -1.60 -3.50 -32.10
CA GLN A 44 -2.04 -3.24 -33.46
C GLN A 44 -0.92 -2.72 -34.37
N ARG A 45 0.11 -2.05 -33.83
CA ARG A 45 1.20 -1.50 -34.65
C ARG A 45 2.31 -2.51 -34.92
N TYR A 46 2.68 -3.31 -33.92
CA TYR A 46 3.90 -4.12 -33.92
C TYR A 46 3.65 -5.62 -34.01
N ALA A 47 2.48 -6.12 -33.62
CA ALA A 47 2.18 -7.56 -33.65
C ALA A 47 1.51 -7.94 -34.99
N HIS A 48 2.30 -7.87 -36.07
CA HIS A 48 1.87 -8.33 -37.39
C HIS A 48 2.64 -9.58 -37.81
N VAL A 49 1.92 -10.54 -38.37
CA VAL A 49 2.50 -11.73 -39.02
C VAL A 49 1.89 -11.92 -40.40
N ASP A 50 2.70 -12.37 -41.36
CA ASP A 50 2.30 -12.52 -42.77
C ASP A 50 1.24 -13.61 -42.98
N ILE A 51 1.05 -14.49 -42.00
CA ILE A 51 0.06 -15.57 -42.02
C ILE A 51 -1.29 -15.03 -41.52
N GLY A 52 -2.24 -14.76 -42.43
CA GLY A 52 -3.48 -14.04 -42.13
C GLY A 52 -4.37 -14.61 -41.00
N TRP A 53 -4.52 -15.93 -40.92
CA TRP A 53 -5.30 -16.56 -39.82
C TRP A 53 -4.59 -16.44 -38.47
N LEU A 54 -3.25 -16.55 -38.47
CA LEU A 54 -2.43 -16.40 -37.27
C LEU A 54 -2.40 -14.94 -36.81
N ASN A 55 -2.37 -13.99 -37.75
CA ASN A 55 -2.47 -12.56 -37.46
C ASN A 55 -3.79 -12.25 -36.74
N THR A 56 -4.89 -12.74 -37.29
CA THR A 56 -6.23 -12.58 -36.69
C THR A 56 -6.28 -13.17 -35.28
N LEU A 57 -5.73 -14.38 -35.09
CA LEU A 57 -5.68 -15.03 -33.79
C LEU A 57 -4.86 -14.23 -32.76
N ILE A 58 -3.71 -13.68 -33.16
CA ILE A 58 -2.84 -12.86 -32.30
C ILE A 58 -3.56 -11.57 -31.87
N HIS A 59 -4.28 -10.90 -32.76
CA HIS A 59 -5.01 -9.68 -32.39
C HIS A 59 -6.16 -9.99 -31.42
N TRP A 60 -6.90 -11.09 -31.61
CA TRP A 60 -7.96 -11.50 -30.69
C TRP A 60 -7.41 -11.91 -29.31
N LEU A 61 -6.41 -12.80 -29.28
CA LEU A 61 -5.80 -13.27 -28.03
C LEU A 61 -5.04 -12.15 -27.32
N GLY A 62 -4.28 -11.34 -28.05
CA GLY A 62 -3.57 -10.18 -27.53
C GLY A 62 -4.55 -9.14 -26.99
N GLY A 63 -5.66 -8.90 -27.68
CA GLY A 63 -6.74 -8.04 -27.21
C GLY A 63 -7.35 -8.51 -25.90
N ALA A 64 -7.70 -9.80 -25.82
CA ALA A 64 -8.19 -10.41 -24.58
C ALA A 64 -7.13 -10.34 -23.45
N ALA A 65 -5.87 -10.60 -23.77
CA ALA A 65 -4.76 -10.52 -22.80
C ALA A 65 -4.61 -9.09 -22.25
N VAL A 66 -4.70 -8.05 -23.08
CA VAL A 66 -4.66 -6.65 -22.62
C VAL A 66 -5.76 -6.37 -21.60
N VAL A 67 -6.99 -6.85 -21.85
CA VAL A 67 -8.11 -6.66 -20.92
C VAL A 67 -7.89 -7.42 -19.61
N VAL A 68 -7.49 -8.70 -19.69
CA VAL A 68 -7.23 -9.53 -18.49
C VAL A 68 -6.10 -8.94 -17.65
N LEU A 69 -4.99 -8.55 -18.28
CA LEU A 69 -3.86 -7.91 -17.60
C LEU A 69 -4.29 -6.58 -16.99
N ALA A 70 -5.11 -5.78 -17.69
CA ALA A 70 -5.61 -4.53 -17.14
C ALA A 70 -6.46 -4.75 -15.87
N LEU A 71 -7.31 -5.78 -15.85
CA LEU A 71 -8.10 -6.14 -14.66
C LEU A 71 -7.23 -6.67 -13.52
N MET A 72 -6.21 -7.49 -13.81
CA MET A 72 -5.29 -8.02 -12.80
C MET A 72 -4.38 -6.95 -12.20
N LEU A 73 -3.96 -5.97 -13.01
CA LEU A 73 -3.09 -4.88 -12.57
C LEU A 73 -3.85 -3.76 -11.85
N PHE A 74 -5.17 -3.70 -12.00
CA PHE A 74 -6.00 -2.64 -11.43
C PHE A 74 -5.85 -2.49 -9.90
N PRO A 75 -5.87 -3.55 -9.06
CA PRO A 75 -5.65 -3.39 -7.63
C PRO A 75 -4.28 -2.81 -7.28
N ALA A 76 -3.24 -3.17 -8.04
CA ALA A 76 -1.89 -2.66 -7.83
C ALA A 76 -1.79 -1.19 -8.23
N SER A 77 -2.35 -0.80 -9.37
CA SER A 77 -2.38 0.61 -9.82
C SER A 77 -3.19 1.47 -8.85
N PHE A 78 -4.34 0.97 -8.37
CA PHE A 78 -5.14 1.62 -7.34
C PHE A 78 -4.36 1.83 -6.04
N GLY A 79 -3.68 0.79 -5.54
CA GLY A 79 -2.85 0.89 -4.34
C GLY A 79 -1.76 1.95 -4.46
N ILE A 80 -1.08 2.02 -5.61
CA ILE A 80 -0.07 3.05 -5.91
C ILE A 80 -0.71 4.44 -5.89
N VAL A 81 -1.83 4.65 -6.58
CA VAL A 81 -2.50 5.95 -6.62
C VAL A 81 -2.96 6.39 -5.23
N VAL A 82 -3.60 5.51 -4.46
CA VAL A 82 -4.01 5.84 -3.08
C VAL A 82 -2.81 6.15 -2.20
N SER A 83 -1.67 5.46 -2.39
CA SER A 83 -0.47 5.70 -1.59
C SER A 83 0.03 7.16 -1.68
N ILE A 84 -0.22 7.83 -2.81
CA ILE A 84 0.11 9.24 -3.01
C ILE A 84 -0.75 10.15 -2.12
N PHE A 85 -1.99 9.74 -1.84
CA PHE A 85 -2.93 10.47 -0.99
C PHE A 85 -2.82 10.15 0.49
N MET A 86 -1.89 9.29 0.91
CA MET A 86 -1.73 8.90 2.32
C MET A 86 -1.51 10.11 3.24
N GLU A 87 -0.74 11.11 2.80
CA GLU A 87 -0.53 12.33 3.60
C GLU A 87 -1.85 13.07 3.83
N ARG A 88 -2.66 13.23 2.79
CA ARG A 88 -3.98 13.86 2.86
C ARG A 88 -4.97 13.04 3.71
N ILE A 89 -4.89 11.71 3.64
CA ILE A 89 -5.70 10.83 4.48
C ILE A 89 -5.35 11.06 5.95
N ALA A 90 -4.06 11.12 6.29
CA ALA A 90 -3.62 11.42 7.65
C ALA A 90 -4.11 12.81 8.11
N ASP A 91 -4.06 13.84 7.26
CA ASP A 91 -4.61 15.17 7.57
C ASP A 91 -6.11 15.12 7.91
N ILE A 92 -6.90 14.42 7.11
CA ILE A 92 -8.35 14.29 7.33
C ILE A 92 -8.63 13.63 8.67
N VAL A 93 -7.91 12.55 8.99
CA VAL A 93 -8.10 11.80 10.24
C VAL A 93 -7.68 12.64 11.45
N GLU A 94 -6.53 13.32 11.38
CA GLU A 94 -6.05 14.21 12.44
C GLU A 94 -7.00 15.37 12.69
N GLN A 95 -7.50 16.03 11.64
CA GLN A 95 -8.46 17.13 11.79
C GLN A 95 -9.79 16.67 12.41
N ALA A 96 -10.22 15.45 12.10
CA ALA A 96 -11.49 14.93 12.59
C ALA A 96 -11.43 14.45 14.05
N HIS A 97 -10.32 13.86 14.48
CA HIS A 97 -10.23 13.18 15.79
C HIS A 97 -9.23 13.80 16.76
N TYR A 98 -8.30 14.62 16.27
CA TYR A 98 -7.22 15.21 17.05
C TYR A 98 -6.96 16.68 16.65
N PRO A 99 -7.99 17.56 16.68
CA PRO A 99 -7.85 18.96 16.29
C PRO A 99 -6.83 19.74 17.14
N GLU A 100 -6.52 19.26 18.35
CA GLU A 100 -5.56 19.83 19.29
C GLU A 100 -4.09 19.70 18.86
N LEU A 101 -3.77 18.83 17.90
CA LEU A 101 -2.37 18.54 17.52
C LEU A 101 -1.66 19.67 16.77
N GLY A 102 -2.35 20.77 16.45
CA GLY A 102 -1.77 21.95 15.78
C GLY A 102 -1.26 21.67 14.35
N PRO A 103 -0.68 22.70 13.69
CA PRO A 103 -0.24 22.60 12.31
C PRO A 103 0.92 21.61 12.12
N VAL A 104 0.83 20.83 11.04
CA VAL A 104 1.82 19.81 10.67
C VAL A 104 3.11 20.49 10.22
N ARG A 105 4.26 19.99 10.71
CA ARG A 105 5.59 20.57 10.38
C ARG A 105 6.05 20.25 8.95
N GLY A 106 5.38 19.28 8.31
CA GLY A 106 5.73 18.73 7.01
C GLY A 106 6.95 17.79 7.09
N ILE A 107 7.08 16.88 6.12
CA ILE A 107 8.26 16.02 6.02
C ILE A 107 9.29 16.73 5.12
N PRO A 108 10.52 17.03 5.59
CA PRO A 108 11.55 17.56 4.70
C PRO A 108 11.81 16.60 3.54
N THR A 109 11.83 17.09 2.29
CA THR A 109 11.95 16.25 1.08
C THR A 109 13.17 15.32 1.14
N TRP A 110 14.30 15.83 1.62
CA TRP A 110 15.52 15.04 1.81
C TRP A 110 15.36 13.92 2.83
N THR A 111 14.69 14.21 3.94
CA THR A 111 14.37 13.22 4.97
C THR A 111 13.50 12.12 4.40
N GLY A 112 12.46 12.48 3.66
CA GLY A 112 11.56 11.51 2.99
C GLY A 112 12.30 10.60 2.00
N ILE A 113 13.17 11.16 1.17
CA ILE A 113 14.01 10.41 0.23
C ILE A 113 14.93 9.43 0.97
N TRP A 114 15.63 9.90 2.00
CA TRP A 114 16.55 9.05 2.76
C TRP A 114 15.82 7.92 3.49
N THR A 115 14.70 8.22 4.16
CA THR A 115 13.89 7.19 4.84
C THR A 115 13.31 6.19 3.86
N GLY A 116 12.87 6.66 2.68
CA GLY A 116 12.39 5.81 1.60
C GLY A 116 13.48 4.88 1.06
N LEU A 117 14.69 5.39 0.84
CA LEU A 117 15.83 4.60 0.38
C LEU A 117 16.23 3.53 1.40
N VAL A 118 16.33 3.89 2.68
CA VAL A 118 16.63 2.93 3.75
C VAL A 118 15.52 1.87 3.87
N PHE A 119 14.26 2.24 3.68
CA PHE A 119 13.16 1.30 3.63
C PHE A 119 13.28 0.35 2.43
N LEU A 120 13.56 0.87 1.24
CA LEU A 120 13.76 0.07 0.02
C LEU A 120 14.89 -0.95 0.20
N VAL A 121 16.05 -0.53 0.70
CA VAL A 121 17.17 -1.43 0.98
C VAL A 121 16.78 -2.48 2.01
N ALA A 122 16.06 -2.09 3.08
CA ALA A 122 15.59 -3.04 4.08
C ALA A 122 14.62 -4.06 3.50
N VAL A 123 13.70 -3.65 2.61
CA VAL A 123 12.78 -4.55 1.90
C VAL A 123 13.57 -5.56 1.06
N ILE A 124 14.53 -5.09 0.26
CA ILE A 124 15.34 -5.96 -0.60
C ILE A 124 16.13 -6.96 0.23
N VAL A 125 16.90 -6.48 1.21
CA VAL A 125 17.72 -7.35 2.08
C VAL A 125 16.85 -8.36 2.82
N LEU A 126 15.73 -7.92 3.39
CA LEU A 126 14.84 -8.82 4.12
C LEU A 126 14.25 -9.89 3.20
N ASN A 127 13.79 -9.54 2.00
CA ASN A 127 13.27 -10.53 1.05
C ASN A 127 14.35 -11.54 0.62
N LEU A 128 15.58 -11.09 0.35
CA LEU A 128 16.70 -11.97 0.00
C LEU A 128 17.05 -12.94 1.13
N VAL A 129 17.13 -12.43 2.37
CA VAL A 129 17.39 -13.26 3.56
C VAL A 129 16.27 -14.25 3.80
N MET A 130 15.04 -13.95 3.38
CA MET A 130 13.87 -14.81 3.56
C MET A 130 13.72 -15.89 2.49
N LEU A 131 14.43 -15.81 1.35
CA LEU A 131 14.37 -16.83 0.30
C LEU A 131 14.66 -18.26 0.82
N PRO A 132 15.72 -18.52 1.61
CA PRO A 132 15.97 -19.85 2.17
C PRO A 132 14.84 -20.33 3.09
N PHE A 133 14.24 -19.42 3.86
CA PHE A 133 13.14 -19.75 4.77
C PHE A 133 11.85 -20.06 4.01
N TYR A 134 11.59 -19.38 2.89
CA TYR A 134 10.47 -19.70 2.01
C TYR A 134 10.64 -21.08 1.33
N LEU A 135 11.88 -21.48 1.01
CA LEU A 135 12.15 -22.84 0.51
C LEU A 135 11.86 -23.89 1.57
N VAL A 136 12.28 -23.68 2.82
CA VAL A 136 11.96 -24.59 3.94
C VAL A 136 10.45 -24.61 4.22
N ALA A 137 9.79 -23.46 4.09
CA ALA A 137 8.35 -23.34 4.28
C ALA A 137 7.50 -24.15 3.28
N LEU A 138 8.08 -24.57 2.14
CA LEU A 138 7.42 -25.49 1.22
C LEU A 138 7.20 -26.88 1.85
N PHE A 139 8.07 -27.27 2.79
CA PHE A 139 8.04 -28.57 3.45
C PHE A 139 7.27 -28.56 4.78
N VAL A 140 6.95 -27.39 5.32
CA VAL A 140 6.23 -27.22 6.59
C VAL A 140 4.93 -26.47 6.34
N ALA A 141 3.81 -27.19 6.38
CA ALA A 141 2.48 -26.61 6.18
C ALA A 141 2.25 -25.44 7.14
N GLY A 142 1.81 -24.29 6.60
CA GLY A 142 1.51 -23.08 7.37
C GLY A 142 2.72 -22.18 7.70
N LEU A 143 3.97 -22.66 7.61
CA LEU A 143 5.15 -21.83 7.87
C LEU A 143 5.26 -20.68 6.87
N GLY A 144 4.91 -20.91 5.61
CA GLY A 144 4.95 -19.88 4.57
C GLY A 144 3.99 -18.73 4.85
N ALA A 145 2.77 -19.05 5.29
CA ALA A 145 1.78 -18.06 5.69
C ALA A 145 2.24 -17.28 6.93
N ALA A 146 2.75 -17.97 7.95
CA ALA A 146 3.26 -17.33 9.17
C ALA A 146 4.41 -16.34 8.85
N LEU A 147 5.38 -16.76 8.03
CA LEU A 147 6.46 -15.90 7.56
C LEU A 147 5.92 -14.72 6.75
N PHE A 148 5.01 -14.97 5.81
CA PHE A 148 4.40 -13.92 5.00
C PHE A 148 3.76 -12.82 5.86
N TYR A 149 2.90 -13.18 6.81
CA TYR A 149 2.24 -12.20 7.68
C TYR A 149 3.22 -11.53 8.63
N ALA A 150 4.18 -12.27 9.19
CA ALA A 150 5.20 -11.73 10.07
C ALA A 150 6.06 -10.66 9.37
N ILE A 151 6.64 -11.00 8.22
CA ILE A 151 7.58 -10.16 7.48
C ILE A 151 6.85 -8.96 6.88
N ASN A 152 5.77 -9.20 6.14
CA ASN A 152 5.02 -8.12 5.49
C ASN A 152 4.33 -7.26 6.54
N GLY A 153 3.86 -7.83 7.64
CA GLY A 153 3.28 -7.08 8.76
C GLY A 153 4.30 -6.13 9.37
N TRP A 154 5.55 -6.57 9.55
CA TRP A 154 6.62 -5.70 10.05
C TRP A 154 6.98 -4.58 9.07
N LEU A 155 7.11 -4.89 7.78
CA LEU A 155 7.39 -3.90 6.74
C LEU A 155 6.26 -2.87 6.63
N THR A 156 5.01 -3.35 6.62
CA THR A 156 3.81 -2.52 6.56
C THR A 156 3.73 -1.62 7.80
N ALA A 157 3.85 -2.18 9.00
CA ALA A 157 3.86 -1.40 10.23
C ALA A 157 4.87 -0.26 10.18
N ARG A 158 6.11 -0.56 9.77
CA ARG A 158 7.18 0.41 9.64
C ARG A 158 6.86 1.50 8.63
N MET A 159 6.40 1.12 7.44
CA MET A 159 6.10 2.05 6.34
C MET A 159 5.01 3.06 6.73
N TYR A 160 3.86 2.57 7.20
CA TYR A 160 2.73 3.42 7.58
C TYR A 160 3.06 4.26 8.81
N TYR A 161 3.77 3.70 9.81
CA TYR A 161 4.13 4.44 11.02
C TYR A 161 5.12 5.55 10.72
N GLU A 162 6.20 5.28 9.96
CA GLU A 162 7.18 6.32 9.62
C GLU A 162 6.53 7.45 8.83
N GLN A 163 5.65 7.14 7.88
CA GLN A 163 4.92 8.15 7.11
C GLN A 163 4.04 9.05 7.98
N VAL A 164 3.36 8.47 8.98
CA VAL A 164 2.52 9.22 9.92
C VAL A 164 3.38 10.01 10.93
N ALA A 165 4.37 9.38 11.54
CA ALA A 165 5.13 9.95 12.66
C ALA A 165 6.11 11.03 12.21
N LEU A 166 6.72 10.91 11.02
CA LEU A 166 7.65 11.93 10.47
C LEU A 166 6.99 13.28 10.21
N ARG A 167 5.64 13.33 10.17
CA ARG A 167 4.88 14.58 10.05
C ARG A 167 5.01 15.47 11.29
N ARG A 168 5.30 14.87 12.46
CA ARG A 168 5.27 15.54 13.77
C ARG A 168 6.57 15.40 14.57
N MET A 169 7.34 14.35 14.31
CA MET A 169 8.56 14.00 15.05
C MET A 169 9.79 14.01 14.14
N SER A 170 10.96 14.24 14.72
CA SER A 170 12.23 14.08 14.00
C SER A 170 12.51 12.60 13.70
N PRO A 171 13.32 12.29 12.66
CA PRO A 171 13.67 10.90 12.33
C PRO A 171 14.30 10.11 13.49
N ALA A 172 15.03 10.79 14.39
CA ALA A 172 15.63 10.18 15.56
C ALA A 172 14.57 9.76 16.58
N GLU A 173 13.59 10.63 16.84
CA GLU A 173 12.46 10.35 17.74
C GLU A 173 11.59 9.22 17.18
N VAL A 174 11.24 9.26 15.89
CA VAL A 174 10.48 8.19 15.22
C VAL A 174 11.17 6.83 15.39
N LYS A 175 12.50 6.79 15.21
CA LYS A 175 13.28 5.56 15.38
C LYS A 175 13.29 5.08 16.83
N ALA A 176 13.37 5.97 17.81
CA ALA A 176 13.34 5.64 19.23
C ALA A 176 11.97 5.07 19.64
N TRP A 177 10.90 5.79 19.29
CA TRP A 177 9.52 5.38 19.58
C TRP A 177 9.15 4.04 18.94
N ARG A 178 9.57 3.82 17.69
CA ARG A 178 9.38 2.53 17.01
C ARG A 178 10.06 1.38 17.75
N LYS A 179 11.25 1.61 18.31
CA LYS A 179 11.98 0.59 19.09
C LYS A 179 11.33 0.31 20.44
N GLY A 180 10.73 1.32 21.08
CA GLY A 180 9.97 1.12 22.33
C GLY A 180 8.64 0.40 22.10
N ASN A 181 8.04 0.55 20.92
CA ASN A 181 6.67 0.11 20.62
C ASN A 181 6.59 -0.93 19.48
N VAL A 182 7.55 -1.86 19.41
CA VAL A 182 7.62 -2.84 18.31
C VAL A 182 6.35 -3.68 18.21
N TRP A 183 5.83 -4.17 19.33
CA TRP A 183 4.68 -5.08 19.36
C TRP A 183 3.37 -4.43 18.88
N PRO A 184 2.94 -3.27 19.41
CA PRO A 184 1.75 -2.59 18.90
C PRO A 184 1.86 -2.20 17.43
N LEU A 185 3.04 -1.77 16.97
CA LEU A 185 3.23 -1.44 15.56
C LEU A 185 3.14 -2.71 14.71
N TRP A 186 3.86 -3.76 15.07
CA TRP A 186 3.92 -4.99 14.30
C TRP A 186 2.56 -5.67 14.17
N LEU A 187 1.80 -5.79 15.27
CA LEU A 187 0.45 -6.33 15.25
C LEU A 187 -0.51 -5.50 14.38
N THR A 188 -0.38 -4.16 14.38
CA THR A 188 -1.16 -3.30 13.48
C THR A 188 -0.85 -3.64 12.02
N GLY A 189 0.44 -3.77 11.68
CA GLY A 189 0.85 -4.14 10.34
C GLY A 189 0.37 -5.53 9.93
N ILE A 190 0.39 -6.53 10.82
CA ILE A 190 -0.16 -7.87 10.55
C ILE A 190 -1.64 -7.79 10.21
N VAL A 191 -2.44 -7.04 10.97
CA VAL A 191 -3.87 -6.85 10.69
C VAL A 191 -4.05 -6.15 9.33
N THR A 192 -3.28 -5.11 9.04
CA THR A 192 -3.33 -4.42 7.74
C THR A 192 -3.01 -5.36 6.58
N VAL A 193 -1.97 -6.20 6.69
CA VAL A 193 -1.62 -7.20 5.67
C VAL A 193 -2.71 -8.27 5.55
N PHE A 194 -3.28 -8.72 6.66
CA PHE A 194 -4.38 -9.67 6.66
C PHE A 194 -5.60 -9.13 5.90
N LEU A 195 -6.00 -7.88 6.16
CA LEU A 195 -7.06 -7.21 5.41
C LEU A 195 -6.73 -7.12 3.91
N GLY A 196 -5.44 -6.96 3.56
CA GLY A 196 -4.97 -6.91 2.18
C GLY A 196 -5.08 -8.24 1.42
N THR A 197 -5.21 -9.36 2.13
CA THR A 197 -5.42 -10.66 1.46
C THR A 197 -6.85 -10.85 0.96
N ILE A 198 -7.80 -10.06 1.47
CA ILE A 198 -9.20 -10.07 1.02
C ILE A 198 -9.32 -9.11 -0.16
N PRO A 199 -9.64 -9.58 -1.39
CA PRO A 199 -9.53 -8.77 -2.62
C PRO A 199 -10.30 -7.44 -2.57
N VAL A 200 -11.52 -7.45 -2.02
CA VAL A 200 -12.36 -6.25 -1.91
C VAL A 200 -11.79 -5.25 -0.89
N LEU A 201 -11.25 -5.76 0.22
CA LEU A 201 -10.66 -4.91 1.26
C LEU A 201 -9.28 -4.38 0.85
N ASN A 202 -8.54 -5.13 0.02
CA ASN A 202 -7.22 -4.72 -0.46
C ASN A 202 -7.22 -3.34 -1.13
N LEU A 203 -8.31 -2.96 -1.79
CA LEU A 203 -8.46 -1.62 -2.35
C LEU A 203 -8.43 -0.55 -1.25
N ILE A 204 -9.16 -0.75 -0.16
CA ILE A 204 -9.25 0.25 0.92
C ILE A 204 -8.15 0.12 1.98
N VAL A 205 -7.31 -0.92 1.91
CA VAL A 205 -6.21 -1.14 2.87
C VAL A 205 -5.27 0.04 3.01
N PRO A 206 -4.84 0.74 1.94
CA PRO A 206 -3.99 1.91 2.10
C PRO A 206 -4.66 3.02 2.91
N VAL A 207 -5.98 3.19 2.75
CA VAL A 207 -6.76 4.16 3.52
C VAL A 207 -6.89 3.74 4.97
N LEU A 208 -7.31 2.49 5.20
CA LEU A 208 -7.49 1.93 6.54
C LEU A 208 -6.17 1.85 7.31
N GLY A 209 -5.08 1.45 6.64
CA GLY A 209 -3.76 1.35 7.20
C GLY A 209 -3.25 2.70 7.68
N THR A 210 -3.39 3.75 6.86
CA THR A 210 -3.01 5.11 7.27
C THR A 210 -3.87 5.62 8.42
N ALA A 211 -5.20 5.51 8.32
CA ALA A 211 -6.12 5.96 9.36
C ALA A 211 -5.89 5.24 10.70
N ALA A 212 -5.78 3.91 10.68
CA ALA A 212 -5.47 3.12 11.87
C ALA A 212 -4.11 3.50 12.46
N MET A 213 -3.10 3.75 11.63
CA MET A 213 -1.77 4.11 12.11
C MET A 213 -1.71 5.52 12.73
N VAL A 214 -2.54 6.48 12.26
CA VAL A 214 -2.73 7.77 12.94
C VAL A 214 -3.22 7.56 14.36
N HIS A 215 -4.28 6.77 14.56
CA HIS A 215 -4.78 6.46 15.89
C HIS A 215 -3.76 5.72 16.76
N VAL A 216 -3.07 4.73 16.18
CA VAL A 216 -2.05 3.97 16.91
C VAL A 216 -0.92 4.89 17.36
N ALA A 217 -0.43 5.77 16.49
CA ALA A 217 0.63 6.72 16.81
C ALA A 217 0.30 7.61 18.02
N GLN A 218 -0.96 8.03 18.17
CA GLN A 218 -1.40 8.82 19.34
C GLN A 218 -1.53 8.00 20.63
N THR A 219 -1.67 6.67 20.53
CA THR A 219 -1.72 5.79 21.70
C THR A 219 -0.35 5.33 22.20
N LEU A 220 0.69 5.49 21.38
CA LEU A 220 2.05 5.09 21.76
C LEU A 220 2.60 6.02 22.83
N ARG A 221 3.44 5.47 23.70
CA ARG A 221 4.17 6.20 24.72
C ARG A 221 5.68 5.98 24.48
N PRO A 222 6.53 6.96 24.83
CA PRO A 222 7.98 6.82 24.69
C PRO A 222 8.54 5.66 25.54
#